data_AF-A0A945XJP4-F1
#
_entry.id   AF-A0A945XJP4-F1
#
_cell.length_a   1.000
_cell.length_b   1.000
_cell.length_c   1.000
_cell.angle_alpha   90.00
_cell.angle_beta   90.00
_cell.angle_gamma   90.00
#
_symmetry.space_group_name_H-M   'P 1'
#
loop_
_entity.id
_entity.type
_entity.pdbx_description
1 polymer ?
#
loop_
_entity_poly.entity_id
_entity_poly.type
_entity_poly.pdbx_seq_one_letter_code
_entity_poly.pdbx_strand_id
1 'polypeptide(L)' 'HFHARQGLVLWVILVMAVTSLFLPGSGKFLFVALMGIYAVAGAIGLTSALTGSLWELPVIGPIARRYF' A
#
# COMPACT_ATOMS: atom_id res chain seq x y z
N HIS A 1 -12.36 10.12 -6.84
CA HIS A 1 -12.30 8.66 -6.60
C HIS A 1 -10.89 8.05 -6.52
N PHE A 2 -9.82 8.75 -6.95
CA PHE A 2 -8.46 8.20 -7.00
C PHE A 2 -7.83 7.93 -5.60
N HIS A 3 -8.01 8.84 -4.64
CA HIS A 3 -7.48 8.70 -3.28
C HIS A 3 -8.11 7.53 -2.50
N ALA A 4 -9.40 7.24 -2.74
CA ALA A 4 -10.09 6.11 -2.11
C ALA A 4 -9.50 4.76 -2.58
N ARG A 5 -9.08 4.67 -3.85
CA ARG A 5 -8.45 3.46 -4.41
C ARG A 5 -7.04 3.25 -3.86
N GLN A 6 -6.29 4.33 -3.61
CA GLN A 6 -4.96 4.27 -2.98
C GLN A 6 -5.04 3.84 -1.51
N GLY A 7 -5.99 4.39 -0.75
CA GLY A 7 -6.27 3.97 0.62
C GLY A 7 -6.64 2.49 0.71
N LEU A 8 -7.44 1.99 -0.23
CA LEU A 8 -7.81 0.57 -0.29
C LEU A 8 -6.58 -0.32 -0.50
N VAL A 9 -5.64 0.04 -1.37
CA VAL A 9 -4.43 -0.76 -1.60
C VAL A 9 -3.53 -0.77 -0.37
N LEU A 10 -3.32 0.37 0.29
CA LEU A 10 -2.59 0.43 1.55
C LEU A 10 -3.27 -0.45 2.62
N TRP A 11 -4.60 -0.41 2.71
CA TRP A 11 -5.36 -1.24 3.64
C TRP A 11 -5.19 -2.74 3.35
N VAL A 12 -5.24 -3.16 2.08
CA VAL A 12 -5.00 -4.57 1.70
C VAL A 12 -3.60 -5.02 2.10
N ILE A 13 -2.58 -4.17 1.84
CA ILE A 13 -1.19 -4.48 2.24
C ILE A 13 -1.09 -4.62 3.76
N LEU A 14 -1.76 -3.75 4.53
CA LEU A 14 -1.78 -3.81 5.99
C LEU A 14 -2.45 -5.10 6.49
N VAL A 15 -3.59 -5.48 5.92
CA VAL A 15 -4.27 -6.74 6.26
C VAL A 15 -3.34 -7.93 5.99
N MET A 16 -2.71 -7.98 4.81
CA MET A 16 -1.74 -9.02 4.46
C MET A 16 -0.53 -9.05 5.40
N ALA A 17 -0.05 -7.87 5.82
CA ALA A 17 1.05 -7.77 6.79
C ALA A 17 0.65 -8.41 8.12
N VAL A 18 -0.49 -8.00 8.69
CA VAL A 18 -0.97 -8.49 9.99
C VAL A 18 -1.30 -9.98 9.93
N THR A 19 -1.95 -10.46 8.86
CA THR A 19 -2.26 -11.89 8.71
C THR A 19 -1.02 -12.75 8.57
N SER A 20 0.07 -12.19 8.03
CA SER A 20 1.33 -12.92 7.92
C SER A 20 1.92 -13.32 9.27
N LEU A 21 1.61 -12.60 10.36
CA LEU A 21 2.08 -12.97 11.71
C LEU A 21 1.53 -14.32 12.19
N PHE A 22 0.44 -14.82 11.59
CA PHE A 22 -0.11 -16.14 11.88
C PHE A 22 0.61 -17.28 11.11
N LEU A 23 1.52 -16.95 10.19
CA LEU A 23 2.33 -17.96 9.48
C LEU A 23 3.47 -18.46 10.38
N PRO A 24 3.58 -19.78 10.61
CA PRO A 24 4.68 -20.33 11.37
C PRO A 24 6.02 -20.13 10.63
N GLY A 25 7.04 -19.68 11.35
CA GLY A 25 8.39 -19.48 10.83
C GLY A 25 8.57 -18.19 10.02
N SER A 26 7.97 -18.09 8.84
CA SER A 26 8.22 -16.99 7.89
C SER A 26 7.43 -15.70 8.16
N GLY A 27 6.43 -15.75 9.04
CA GLY A 27 5.48 -14.66 9.26
C GLY A 27 6.12 -13.34 9.66
N LYS A 28 7.13 -13.37 10.53
CA LYS A 28 7.84 -12.16 10.98
C LYS A 28 8.59 -11.47 9.84
N PHE A 29 9.22 -12.23 8.95
CA PHE A 29 9.91 -11.67 7.78
C PHE A 29 8.91 -11.02 6.83
N LEU A 30 7.82 -11.71 6.52
CA LEU A 30 6.77 -11.21 5.63
C LEU A 30 6.13 -9.93 6.20
N PHE A 31 5.87 -9.90 7.51
CA PHE A 31 5.36 -8.72 8.21
C PHE A 31 6.29 -7.52 8.05
N VAL A 32 7.59 -7.69 8.32
CA VAL A 32 8.56 -6.59 8.20
C VAL A 32 8.65 -6.08 6.77
N ALA A 33 8.67 -6.98 5.78
CA ALA A 33 8.71 -6.58 4.38
C ALA A 33 7.45 -5.81 3.96
N LEU A 34 6.26 -6.31 4.30
CA LEU A 34 4.99 -5.69 3.94
C LEU A 34 4.77 -4.37 4.68
N MET A 35 5.17 -4.27 5.95
CA MET A 35 5.15 -3.02 6.70
C MET A 35 6.13 -1.99 6.14
N GLY A 36 7.29 -2.41 5.64
CA GLY A 36 8.22 -1.53 4.93
C GLY A 36 7.59 -0.93 3.68
N ILE A 37 6.95 -1.76 2.85
CA ILE A 37 6.21 -1.31 1.66
C ILE A 37 5.08 -0.36 2.04
N TYR A 38 4.28 -0.72 3.05
CA TYR A 38 3.18 0.10 3.55
C TYR A 38 3.67 1.48 4.03
N ALA A 39 4.75 1.51 4.81
CA ALA A 39 5.30 2.76 5.34
C ALA A 39 5.80 3.69 4.23
N VAL A 40 6.56 3.14 3.27
CA VAL A 40 7.07 3.93 2.14
C VAL A 40 5.91 4.42 1.26
N ALA A 41 5.00 3.53 0.85
CA ALA A 41 3.87 3.90 0.00
C ALA A 41 2.91 4.88 0.70
N GLY A 42 2.69 4.72 2.01
CA GLY A 42 1.89 5.62 2.83
C GLY A 42 2.55 7.00 2.97
N ALA A 43 3.86 7.07 3.19
CA ALA A 43 4.59 8.34 3.26
C ALA A 43 4.54 9.09 1.93
N ILE A 44 4.70 8.40 0.80
CA ILE A 44 4.63 9.06 -0.51
C ILE A 44 3.18 9.48 -0.82
N GLY A 45 2.19 8.65 -0.51
CA GLY A 45 0.78 9.01 -0.66
C GLY A 45 0.39 10.23 0.19
N LEU A 46 0.86 10.30 1.44
CA LEU A 46 0.62 11.42 2.33
C LEU A 46 1.30 12.70 1.83
N THR A 47 2.58 12.64 1.49
CA THR A 47 3.33 13.81 0.96
C THR A 47 2.74 14.32 -0.35
N SER A 48 2.26 13.42 -1.22
CA SER A 48 1.50 13.80 -2.40
C SER A 48 0.21 14.54 -2.07
N ALA A 49 -0.60 13.99 -1.16
CA ALA A 49 -1.88 14.60 -0.80
C ALA A 49 -1.65 16.00 -0.20
N LEU A 50 -0.61 16.16 0.62
CA LEU A 50 -0.22 17.43 1.22
C LEU A 50 0.31 18.46 0.19
N THR A 51 0.96 18.00 -0.88
CA THR A 51 1.47 18.88 -1.95
C THR A 51 0.41 19.24 -3.00
N GLY A 52 -0.84 18.80 -2.83
CA GLY A 52 -1.92 19.02 -3.79
C GLY A 52 -1.71 18.31 -5.13
N SER A 53 -0.69 17.45 -5.21
CA SER A 53 -0.37 16.65 -6.38
C SER A 53 -1.25 15.40 -6.41
N LEU A 54 -1.79 15.06 -7.58
CA LEU A 54 -2.35 13.73 -7.85
C LEU A 54 -1.18 12.77 -8.09
N TRP A 55 -0.46 12.37 -7.04
CA TRP A 55 0.54 11.31 -7.19
C TRP A 55 -0.18 9.99 -7.35
N GLU A 56 0.05 9.37 -8.49
CA GLU A 56 -0.38 8.03 -8.77
C GLU A 56 0.74 7.08 -8.37
N LEU A 57 0.42 6.06 -7.55
CA LEU A 57 1.39 5.02 -7.22
C LEU A 57 1.95 4.44 -8.52
N PRO A 58 3.27 4.55 -8.78
CA PRO A 58 3.86 3.92 -9.95
C PRO A 58 3.57 2.42 -9.87
N VAL A 59 3.17 1.82 -10.99
CA VAL A 59 2.64 0.44 -11.13
C VAL A 59 1.16 0.25 -10.78
N ILE A 60 0.66 0.75 -9.64
CA ILE A 60 -0.73 0.52 -9.23
C ILE A 60 -1.71 1.43 -9.98
N GLY A 61 -1.34 2.68 -10.26
CA GLY A 61 -2.16 3.65 -11.01
C GLY A 61 -2.55 3.16 -12.41
N PRO A 62 -1.61 2.65 -13.23
CA PRO A 62 -1.89 2.07 -14.54
C PRO A 62 -2.78 0.82 -14.48
N ILE A 63 -2.53 -0.09 -13.53
CA ILE A 63 -3.31 -1.33 -13.38
C ILE A 63 -4.75 -0.99 -12.96
N ALA A 64 -4.91 -0.07 -12.01
CA ALA A 64 -6.21 0.42 -11.57
C ALA A 64 -7.01 1.00 -12.74
N ARG A 65 -6.44 1.87 -13.57
CA ARG A 65 -7.12 2.42 -14.75
C ARG A 65 -7.51 1.38 -15.79
N ARG A 66 -6.74 0.29 -15.91
CA ARG A 66 -6.94 -0.73 -16.95
C ARG A 66 -8.05 -1.72 -16.63
N TYR A 67 -8.32 -1.95 -15.35
CA TYR A 67 -9.27 -2.98 -14.90
C TYR A 67 -10.51 -2.44 -14.18
N PHE A 68 -10.57 -1.13 -13.86
CA PHE A 68 -11.69 -0.48 -13.17
C PHE A 68 -11.88 0.98 -13.56
#